data_AF-A0A7C4E5L1-F1
#
_entry.id   AF-A0A7C4E5L1-F1
#
_cell.length_a   1.000
_cell.length_b   1.000
_cell.length_c   1.000
_cell.angle_alpha   90.00
_cell.angle_beta   90.00
_cell.angle_gamma   90.00
#
_symmetry.space_group_name_H-M   'P 1'
#
loop_
_entity.id
_entity.type
_entity.pdbx_description
1 polymer ?
#
loop_
_entity_poly.entity_id
_entity_poly.type
_entity_poly.pdbx_seq_one_letter_code
_entity_poly.pdbx_strand_id
1 'polypeptide(L)'
;PVVILTMSEAAEDLAAALRLGVRGYLLKDMEPADVIDAIRAAARGELVVAPSIAGKLAAILQGGEEPGSAAALVKQLTGRERQILGYVAAGMSNKAIAKALGISHDTVKLHVRHILAKLGQSSRVEAAVFAVQNRAVLGIDKP
;
A
#
# COMPACT_ATOMS: atom_id res chain seq x y z
N PRO A 1 22.05 11.81 -12.59
CA PRO A 1 20.96 10.81 -12.50
C PRO A 1 21.49 9.58 -11.76
N VAL A 2 20.65 8.90 -10.96
CA VAL A 2 21.04 7.67 -10.25
C VAL A 2 20.51 6.45 -11.02
N VAL A 3 21.36 5.44 -11.17
CA VAL A 3 21.01 4.14 -11.76
C VAL A 3 21.39 3.06 -10.74
N ILE A 4 20.47 2.13 -10.49
CA ILE A 4 20.68 0.97 -9.62
C ILE A 4 20.96 -0.26 -10.49
N LEU A 5 21.96 -1.03 -10.10
CA LEU A 5 22.26 -2.35 -10.68
C LEU A 5 22.09 -3.41 -9.58
N THR A 6 21.08 -4.26 -9.71
CA THR A 6 20.62 -5.14 -8.63
C THR A 6 20.29 -6.56 -9.12
N MET A 7 20.12 -7.50 -8.20
CA MET A 7 19.52 -8.81 -8.49
C MET A 7 18.02 -8.84 -8.15
N SER A 8 17.49 -7.78 -7.53
CA SER A 8 16.09 -7.74 -7.10
C SER A 8 15.19 -7.38 -8.27
N GLU A 9 14.20 -8.24 -8.52
CA GLU A 9 13.09 -7.95 -9.41
C GLU A 9 11.81 -7.55 -8.66
N ALA A 10 11.87 -7.33 -7.34
CA ALA A 10 10.69 -6.99 -6.55
C ALA A 10 10.04 -5.69 -7.04
N ALA A 11 8.70 -5.67 -7.11
CA ALA A 11 7.96 -4.48 -7.55
C ALA A 11 8.09 -3.35 -6.52
N GLU A 12 8.18 -3.73 -5.24
CA GLU A 12 8.30 -2.85 -4.08
C GLU A 12 9.62 -2.07 -4.12
N ASP A 13 10.72 -2.76 -4.44
CA ASP A 13 12.06 -2.17 -4.58
C ASP A 13 12.12 -1.19 -5.75
N LEU A 14 11.52 -1.56 -6.90
CA LEU A 14 11.39 -0.68 -8.05
C LEU A 14 10.57 0.57 -7.69
N ALA A 15 9.41 0.39 -7.08
CA ALA A 15 8.53 1.49 -6.69
C ALA A 15 9.23 2.44 -5.69
N ALA A 16 9.93 1.90 -4.70
CA ALA A 16 10.70 2.68 -3.75
C ALA A 16 11.82 3.47 -4.44
N ALA A 17 12.57 2.85 -5.34
CA ALA A 17 13.62 3.52 -6.13
C ALA A 17 13.05 4.68 -6.96
N LEU A 18 11.94 4.46 -7.67
CA LEU A 18 11.29 5.49 -8.48
C LEU A 18 10.81 6.67 -7.63
N ARG A 19 10.23 6.42 -6.44
CA ARG A 19 9.81 7.47 -5.49
C ARG A 19 10.99 8.32 -4.99
N LEU A 20 12.19 7.75 -4.93
CA LEU A 20 13.43 8.46 -4.57
C LEU A 20 14.07 9.20 -5.76
N GLY A 21 13.43 9.20 -6.93
CA GLY A 21 13.92 9.89 -8.13
C GLY A 21 15.01 9.12 -8.88
N VAL A 22 15.18 7.83 -8.62
CA VAL A 22 16.09 6.97 -9.40
C VAL A 22 15.61 6.91 -10.85
N ARG A 23 16.55 7.07 -11.79
CA ARG A 23 16.28 7.15 -13.23
C ARG A 23 16.66 5.87 -13.98
N GLY A 24 17.28 4.91 -13.31
CA GLY A 24 17.58 3.61 -13.88
C GLY A 24 17.46 2.46 -12.88
N TYR A 25 16.82 1.37 -13.28
CA TYR A 25 16.73 0.14 -12.48
C TYR A 25 17.06 -1.06 -13.37
N LEU A 26 18.30 -1.52 -13.27
CA LEU A 26 18.90 -2.54 -14.14
C LEU A 26 19.21 -3.81 -13.35
N LEU A 27 19.24 -4.94 -14.03
CA LEU A 27 19.60 -6.22 -13.44
C LEU A 27 21.05 -6.59 -13.71
N LYS A 28 21.69 -7.26 -12.75
CA LYS A 28 23.09 -7.70 -12.84
C LYS A 28 23.33 -8.80 -13.88
N ASP A 29 22.27 -9.46 -14.35
CA ASP A 29 22.32 -10.49 -15.39
C ASP A 29 22.14 -9.91 -16.81
N MET A 30 21.93 -8.60 -16.94
CA MET A 30 21.90 -7.94 -18.24
C MET A 30 23.25 -8.02 -18.95
N GLU A 31 23.21 -8.12 -20.28
CA GLU A 31 24.41 -8.06 -21.11
C GLU A 31 25.17 -6.73 -20.89
N PRO A 32 26.50 -6.73 -20.80
CA PRO A 32 27.28 -5.52 -20.51
C PRO A 32 27.03 -4.37 -21.50
N ALA A 33 26.78 -4.69 -22.77
CA ALA A 33 26.45 -3.70 -23.79
C ALA A 33 25.12 -2.98 -23.48
N ASP A 34 24.09 -3.74 -23.09
CA ASP A 34 22.77 -3.20 -22.74
C ASP A 34 22.83 -2.31 -21.50
N VAL A 35 23.67 -2.68 -20.52
CA VAL A 35 23.91 -1.86 -19.32
C VAL A 35 24.55 -0.52 -19.70
N ILE A 36 25.55 -0.53 -20.58
CA ILE A 36 26.21 0.70 -21.05
C ILE A 36 25.20 1.62 -21.76
N ASP A 37 24.38 1.06 -22.64
CA ASP A 37 23.40 1.84 -23.38
C ASP A 37 22.30 2.41 -22.47
N ALA A 38 21.84 1.63 -21.49
CA ALA A 38 20.92 2.09 -20.46
C ALA A 38 21.51 3.24 -19.62
N ILE A 39 22.79 3.15 -19.23
CA ILE A 39 23.47 4.23 -18.50
C ILE A 39 23.54 5.51 -19.35
N ARG A 40 23.87 5.40 -20.64
CA ARG A 40 23.89 6.55 -21.55
C ARG A 40 22.52 7.20 -21.69
N ALA A 41 21.46 6.40 -21.82
CA ALA A 41 20.09 6.90 -21.86
C ALA A 41 19.69 7.59 -20.54
N ALA A 42 19.99 6.99 -19.39
CA ALA A 42 19.76 7.63 -18.09
C ALA A 42 20.52 8.96 -17.95
N ALA A 43 21.74 9.06 -18.48
CA ALA A 43 22.54 10.28 -18.51
C ALA A 43 21.89 11.41 -19.32
N ARG A 44 21.12 11.08 -20.37
CA ARG A 44 20.28 12.02 -21.13
C ARG A 44 18.97 12.38 -20.42
N GLY A 45 18.74 11.84 -19.23
CA GLY A 45 17.53 12.09 -18.46
C GLY A 45 16.35 11.24 -18.91
N GLU A 46 16.58 10.08 -19.54
CA GLU A 46 15.56 9.06 -19.83
C GLU A 46 15.34 8.15 -18.61
N LEU A 47 14.16 7.56 -18.48
CA LEU A 47 13.91 6.51 -17.49
C LEU A 47 14.25 5.16 -18.13
N VAL A 48 15.16 4.40 -17.53
CA VAL A 48 15.56 3.08 -18.04
C VAL A 48 15.24 1.98 -17.04
N VAL A 49 14.66 0.88 -17.50
CA VAL A 49 14.35 -0.27 -16.66
C VAL A 49 14.69 -1.54 -17.43
N ALA A 50 15.23 -2.54 -16.73
CA ALA A 50 15.47 -3.86 -17.33
C ALA A 50 14.19 -4.42 -17.98
N PRO A 51 14.27 -5.05 -19.17
CA PRO A 51 13.09 -5.53 -19.89
C PRO A 51 12.18 -6.46 -19.06
N SER A 52 12.77 -7.34 -18.24
CA SER A 52 12.04 -8.27 -17.36
C SER A 52 11.19 -7.58 -16.28
N ILE A 53 11.56 -6.35 -15.89
CA ILE A 53 10.87 -5.58 -14.85
C ILE A 53 9.90 -4.54 -15.46
N ALA A 54 9.95 -4.31 -16.77
CA ALA A 54 9.10 -3.32 -17.45
C ALA A 54 7.59 -3.54 -17.19
N GLY A 55 7.13 -4.80 -17.10
CA GLY A 55 5.75 -5.12 -16.73
C GLY A 55 5.36 -4.67 -15.32
N LYS A 56 6.29 -4.75 -14.36
CA LYS A 56 6.07 -4.27 -12.98
C LYS A 56 6.04 -2.75 -12.93
N LEU A 57 6.90 -2.07 -13.70
CA LEU A 57 6.80 -0.61 -13.90
C LEU A 57 5.41 -0.24 -14.44
N ALA A 58 4.93 -0.94 -15.46
CA ALA A 58 3.61 -0.67 -16.03
C ALA A 58 2.49 -0.86 -14.98
N ALA A 59 2.55 -1.90 -14.15
CA ALA A 59 1.60 -2.12 -13.06
C ALA A 59 1.63 -0.98 -12.02
N ILE A 60 2.83 -0.52 -11.63
CA ILE A 60 3.00 0.62 -10.72
C ILE A 60 2.39 1.90 -11.30
N LEU A 61 2.67 2.19 -12.58
CA LEU A 61 2.14 3.38 -13.27
C LEU A 61 0.63 3.31 -13.50
N GLN A 62 0.08 2.11 -13.73
CA GLN A 62 -1.37 1.88 -13.86
C GLN A 62 -2.10 1.93 -12.51
N GLY A 63 -1.38 2.16 -11.40
CA GLY A 63 -1.97 2.20 -10.07
C GLY A 63 -2.48 0.83 -9.60
N GLY A 64 -1.87 -0.26 -10.11
CA GLY A 64 -2.11 -1.60 -9.58
C GLY A 64 -1.74 -1.62 -8.11
N GLU A 65 -2.76 -1.62 -7.24
CA GLU A 65 -2.57 -1.65 -5.80
C GLU A 65 -1.76 -2.88 -5.42
N GLU A 66 -0.60 -2.67 -4.81
CA GLU A 66 0.21 -3.77 -4.34
C GLU A 66 -0.61 -4.65 -3.39
N PRO A 67 -0.54 -5.99 -3.56
CA PRO A 67 -1.11 -6.92 -2.59
C PRO A 67 -0.57 -6.60 -1.19
N GLY A 68 -1.46 -6.26 -0.25
CA GLY A 68 -1.07 -5.86 1.10
C GLY A 68 -0.85 -4.35 1.32
N SER A 69 -0.95 -3.53 0.27
CA SER A 69 -1.03 -2.08 0.45
C SER A 69 -2.24 -1.70 1.30
N ALA A 70 -2.16 -0.59 2.03
CA ALA A 70 -3.28 -0.12 2.84
C ALA A 70 -4.55 0.10 2.01
N ALA A 71 -4.43 0.53 0.76
CA ALA A 71 -5.56 0.67 -0.17
C ALA A 71 -6.21 -0.68 -0.51
N ALA A 72 -5.41 -1.70 -0.83
CA ALA A 72 -5.91 -3.05 -1.07
C ALA A 72 -6.59 -3.63 0.19
N LEU A 73 -5.99 -3.46 1.37
CA LEU A 73 -6.55 -3.94 2.64
C LEU A 73 -7.87 -3.24 2.98
N VAL A 74 -7.95 -1.92 2.77
CA VAL A 74 -9.17 -1.15 2.99
C VAL A 74 -10.28 -1.55 2.01
N LYS A 75 -9.96 -1.91 0.77
CA LYS A 75 -10.94 -2.42 -0.20
C LYS A 75 -11.54 -3.78 0.18
N GLN A 76 -10.84 -4.59 0.96
CA GLN A 76 -11.39 -5.86 1.49
C GLN A 76 -12.45 -5.64 2.59
N LEU A 77 -12.50 -4.44 3.17
CA LEU A 77 -13.50 -4.06 4.18
C LEU A 77 -14.81 -3.66 3.51
N THR A 78 -15.91 -4.22 4.00
CA THR A 78 -17.26 -3.77 3.66
C THR A 78 -17.48 -2.33 4.12
N GLY A 79 -18.49 -1.66 3.54
CA GLY A 79 -18.84 -0.29 3.97
C GLY A 79 -19.12 -0.16 5.47
N ARG A 80 -19.76 -1.20 6.05
CA ARG A 80 -20.04 -1.24 7.49
C ARG A 80 -18.78 -1.41 8.33
N GLU A 81 -17.85 -2.26 7.90
CA GLU A 81 -16.57 -2.45 8.56
C GLU A 81 -15.71 -1.18 8.51
N ARG A 82 -15.70 -0.45 7.38
CA ARG A 82 -15.02 0.84 7.27
C ARG A 82 -15.58 1.89 8.23
N GLN A 83 -16.90 2.00 8.34
CA GLN A 83 -17.53 2.88 9.34
C GLN A 83 -17.12 2.52 10.78
N ILE A 84 -17.17 1.23 11.13
CA ILE A 84 -16.79 0.76 12.47
C ILE A 84 -15.31 1.04 12.74
N LEU A 85 -14.43 0.79 11.78
CA LEU A 85 -13.01 1.09 11.87
C LEU A 85 -12.75 2.59 12.10
N GLY A 86 -13.54 3.47 11.47
CA GLY A 86 -13.48 4.92 11.71
C GLY A 86 -13.80 5.30 13.15
N TYR A 87 -14.85 4.70 13.76
CA TYR A 87 -15.14 4.93 15.17
C TYR A 87 -14.09 4.34 16.11
N VAL A 88 -13.49 3.20 15.74
CA VAL A 88 -12.36 2.62 16.47
C VAL A 88 -11.15 3.56 16.44
N ALA A 89 -10.87 4.18 15.29
CA ALA A 89 -9.82 5.20 15.15
C ALA A 89 -10.11 6.45 16.00
N ALA A 90 -11.38 6.80 16.18
CA ALA A 90 -11.82 7.88 17.08
C ALA A 90 -11.79 7.49 18.57
N GLY A 91 -11.32 6.29 18.93
CA GLY A 91 -11.21 5.83 20.32
C GLY A 91 -12.54 5.44 20.97
N MET A 92 -13.63 5.31 20.20
CA MET A 92 -14.93 4.94 20.76
C MET A 92 -14.93 3.49 21.27
N SER A 93 -15.66 3.22 22.35
CA SER A 93 -15.89 1.86 22.85
C SER A 93 -16.91 1.10 22.01
N ASN A 94 -16.92 -0.23 22.05
CA ASN A 94 -17.91 -1.03 21.32
C ASN A 94 -19.36 -0.68 21.70
N LYS A 95 -19.60 -0.32 22.97
CA LYS A 95 -20.92 0.11 23.45
C LYS A 95 -21.32 1.47 22.84
N ALA A 96 -20.37 2.40 22.72
CA ALA A 96 -20.63 3.69 22.06
C ALA A 96 -20.86 3.53 20.56
N ILE A 97 -20.08 2.67 19.89
CA ILE A 97 -20.25 2.33 18.47
C ILE A 97 -21.62 1.69 18.24
N ALA A 98 -22.01 0.72 19.07
CA ALA A 98 -23.31 0.06 19.00
C ALA A 98 -24.47 1.07 19.08
N LYS A 99 -24.38 2.02 20.01
CA LYS A 99 -25.35 3.12 20.15
C LYS A 99 -25.37 4.04 18.93
N ALA A 100 -24.20 4.47 18.44
CA ALA A 100 -24.08 5.35 17.29
C ALA A 100 -24.63 4.71 16.01
N LEU A 101 -24.52 3.39 15.90
CA LEU A 101 -24.85 2.63 14.71
C LEU A 101 -26.20 1.89 14.77
N GLY A 102 -26.92 1.97 15.89
CA GLY A 102 -28.21 1.32 16.10
C GLY A 102 -28.15 -0.21 16.05
N ILE A 103 -27.03 -0.82 16.45
CA ILE A 103 -26.82 -2.29 16.39
C ILE A 103 -26.43 -2.85 17.76
N SER A 104 -26.47 -4.16 17.92
CA SER A 104 -26.09 -4.81 19.18
C SER A 104 -24.58 -4.69 19.46
N HIS A 105 -24.23 -4.70 20.75
CA HIS A 105 -22.84 -4.69 21.19
C HIS A 105 -22.05 -5.92 20.67
N ASP A 106 -22.69 -7.08 20.60
CA ASP A 106 -22.05 -8.31 20.12
C ASP A 106 -21.85 -8.29 18.60
N THR A 107 -22.75 -7.65 17.85
CA THR A 107 -22.57 -7.39 16.42
C THR A 107 -21.33 -6.51 16.18
N VAL A 108 -21.09 -5.49 17.00
CA VAL A 108 -19.88 -4.67 16.90
C VAL A 108 -18.62 -5.50 17.20
N LYS A 109 -18.64 -6.34 18.24
CA LYS A 109 -17.51 -7.25 18.55
C LYS A 109 -17.18 -8.16 17.36
N LEU A 110 -18.20 -8.73 16.72
CA LEU A 110 -18.03 -9.59 15.55
C LEU A 110 -17.38 -8.83 14.39
N HIS A 111 -17.89 -7.64 14.07
CA HIS A 111 -17.29 -6.80 13.02
C HIS A 111 -15.84 -6.41 13.34
N VAL A 112 -15.53 -6.03 14.58
CA VAL A 112 -14.16 -5.71 14.99
C VAL A 112 -13.24 -6.92 14.78
N ARG A 113 -13.68 -8.13 15.14
CA ARG A 113 -12.91 -9.36 14.88
C ARG A 113 -12.66 -9.59 13.39
N HIS A 114 -13.67 -9.38 12.54
CA HIS A 114 -13.51 -9.53 11.09
C HIS A 114 -12.57 -8.47 10.50
N ILE A 115 -12.64 -7.23 10.98
CA ILE A 115 -11.73 -6.16 10.58
C ILE A 115 -10.29 -6.54 10.93
N LEU A 116 -10.04 -7.00 12.16
CA LEU A 116 -8.72 -7.44 12.59
C LEU A 116 -8.17 -8.56 11.69
N ALA A 117 -8.99 -9.57 11.40
CA ALA A 117 -8.60 -10.67 10.53
C ALA A 117 -8.27 -10.21 9.10
N LYS A 118 -9.09 -9.31 8.52
CA LYS A 118 -8.89 -8.78 7.16
C LYS A 118 -7.68 -7.85 7.06
N LEU A 119 -7.40 -7.09 8.10
CA LEU A 119 -6.23 -6.20 8.15
C LEU A 119 -4.95 -6.92 8.61
N GLY A 120 -5.04 -8.16 9.07
CA GLY A 120 -3.90 -8.88 9.65
C GLY A 120 -3.43 -8.31 11.00
N GLN A 121 -4.29 -7.57 11.71
CA GLN A 121 -3.94 -6.98 13.01
C GLN A 121 -4.34 -7.89 14.17
N SER A 122 -3.52 -7.88 15.22
CA SER A 122 -3.73 -8.70 16.42
C SER A 122 -4.52 -7.98 17.50
N SER A 123 -4.61 -6.65 17.44
CA SER A 123 -5.26 -5.86 18.48
C SER A 123 -6.08 -4.69 17.97
N ARG A 124 -7.07 -4.26 18.77
CA ARG A 124 -7.86 -3.04 18.51
C ARG A 124 -6.98 -1.81 18.36
N VAL A 125 -5.93 -1.71 19.18
CA VAL A 125 -5.01 -0.57 19.17
C VAL A 125 -4.27 -0.51 17.84
N GLU A 126 -3.75 -1.63 17.35
CA GLU A 126 -3.14 -1.71 16.03
C GLU A 126 -4.10 -1.31 14.92
N ALA A 127 -5.35 -1.78 14.94
CA ALA A 127 -6.34 -1.38 13.95
C ALA A 127 -6.66 0.13 14.00
N ALA A 128 -6.71 0.71 15.20
CA ALA A 128 -6.88 2.15 15.36
C ALA A 128 -5.68 2.93 14.78
N VAL A 129 -4.45 2.49 15.07
CA VAL A 129 -3.22 3.10 14.52
C VAL A 129 -3.19 2.98 12.99
N PHE A 130 -3.50 1.80 12.44
CA PHE A 130 -3.61 1.57 11.01
C PHE A 130 -4.60 2.56 10.37
N ALA A 131 -5.78 2.73 10.97
CA ALA A 131 -6.80 3.62 10.44
C ALA A 131 -6.40 5.10 10.51
N VAL A 132 -5.69 5.52 11.56
CA VAL A 132 -5.16 6.88 11.69
C VAL A 132 -4.08 7.15 10.66
N GLN A 133 -3.15 6.21 10.45
CA GLN A 133 -2.08 6.33 9.45
C GLN A 133 -2.62 6.34 8.01
N ASN A 134 -3.70 5.62 7.76
CA ASN A 134 -4.28 5.45 6.42
C ASN A 134 -5.61 6.20 6.23
N ARG A 135 -5.79 7.31 6.95
CA ARG A 135 -7.05 8.07 6.98
C ARG A 135 -7.51 8.56 5.61
N ALA A 136 -6.56 8.98 4.76
CA ALA A 136 -6.84 9.44 3.39
C ALA A 136 -7.45 8.34 2.51
N VAL A 137 -7.05 7.09 2.74
CA VAL A 137 -7.53 5.91 2.00
C VAL A 137 -8.92 5.47 2.47
N LEU A 138 -9.20 5.65 3.77
CA LEU A 138 -10.48 5.27 4.37
C LEU A 138 -11.63 6.22 4.04
N GLY A 139 -11.36 7.40 3.48
CA GLY A 139 -12.39 8.41 3.20
C GLY A 139 -13.08 8.92 4.48
N ILE A 140 -12.39 8.86 5.62
CA ILE A 140 -12.90 9.38 6.90
C ILE A 140 -12.63 10.88 6.92
N ASP A 141 -13.59 11.65 6.41
CA ASP A 141 -13.59 13.10 6.59
C ASP A 141 -13.69 13.46 8.08
N LYS A 142 -13.09 14.62 8.41
CA LYS A 142 -13.04 15.19 9.75
C LYS A 142 -14.47 15.36 10.32
N PRO A 143 -14.70 15.17 11.62
CA PRO A 143 -15.95 15.65 12.23
C PRO A 143 -16.10 17.17 12.05
#